data_AF-A0A1Q7I3K8-F1
#
_entry.id   AF-A0A1Q7I3K8-F1
#
_cell.length_a   1.000
_cell.length_b   1.000
_cell.length_c   1.000
_cell.angle_alpha   90.00
_cell.angle_beta   90.00
_cell.angle_gamma   90.00
#
_symmetry.space_group_name_H-M   'P 1'
#
loop_
_entity.id
_entity.type
_entity.pdbx_description
1 polymer ?
#
loop_
_entity_poly.entity_id
_entity_poly.type
_entity_poly.pdbx_seq_one_letter_code
_entity_poly.pdbx_strand_id
1 'polypeptide(L)'
;MTPNVVLPLLSSLLSFAFAGLVFAQWLRRRRAFQLVWSVGLLWYGISAGTEFLGSAIGWSEPIYRAWYLIGAFFVAAYLGMGTVYLLSKTRFGYFVSASLAFAGLITLAAGAKYDAPLTAGLGALVAIAAGVSVALAATFRRNLAAHVLFAFLAASSVAVAILVLTAPVSAPGYATDPQTGVPIGDAMPGYLRPLTIPFNVAGALSLVFGALFSAYVFMPKVKVLRGKVRVPVLAQLYGLVAVVVNFIASLPGTLVALFSGGLHSRVPATILIALGGFIPGVTSGLNRFGVTWSFFLGEFIGVLLIFIGFVVSTEVFGERVRLGMLDLKRSEPAPARQAS
;
A
#
# COMPACT_ATOMS: atom_id res chain seq x y z
N MET A 1 10.92 20.59 -19.37
CA MET A 1 10.85 20.24 -17.92
C MET A 1 11.62 18.95 -17.71
N THR A 2 12.38 18.83 -16.62
CA THR A 2 13.15 17.62 -16.32
C THR A 2 12.22 16.46 -15.92
N PRO A 3 12.64 15.19 -16.06
CA PRO A 3 11.84 14.05 -15.59
C PRO A 3 11.42 14.16 -14.12
N ASN A 4 12.27 14.75 -13.28
CA ASN A 4 12.01 15.00 -11.86
C ASN A 4 10.92 16.04 -11.59
N VAL A 5 10.55 16.84 -12.58
CA VAL A 5 9.40 17.75 -12.50
C VAL A 5 8.16 17.09 -13.07
N VAL A 6 8.30 16.42 -14.22
CA VAL A 6 7.15 15.85 -14.95
C VAL A 6 6.56 14.64 -14.23
N LEU A 7 7.40 13.71 -13.75
CA LEU A 7 6.91 12.47 -13.14
C LEU A 7 6.11 12.72 -11.86
N PRO A 8 6.59 13.52 -10.88
CA PRO A 8 5.80 13.81 -9.68
C PRO A 8 4.52 14.60 -9.98
N LEU A 9 4.55 15.49 -10.98
CA LEU A 9 3.35 16.20 -11.42
C LEU A 9 2.29 15.23 -11.94
N LEU A 10 2.68 14.31 -12.83
CA LEU A 10 1.78 13.30 -13.37
C LEU A 10 1.27 12.36 -12.29
N SER A 11 2.13 11.92 -11.36
CA SER A 11 1.73 11.13 -10.18
C SER A 11 0.70 11.87 -9.33
N SER A 12 0.93 13.15 -9.05
CA SER A 12 0.06 13.99 -8.24
C SER A 12 -1.31 14.16 -8.88
N LEU A 13 -1.36 14.59 -10.14
CA LEU A 13 -2.60 14.80 -10.88
C LEU A 13 -3.39 13.50 -11.03
N LEU A 14 -2.73 12.40 -11.39
CA LEU A 14 -3.37 11.10 -11.52
C LEU A 14 -3.94 10.63 -10.19
N SER A 15 -3.18 10.78 -9.09
CA SER A 15 -3.64 10.36 -7.78
C SER A 15 -4.82 11.20 -7.28
N PHE A 16 -4.84 12.51 -7.51
CA PHE A 16 -5.99 13.35 -7.17
C PHE A 16 -7.24 12.99 -7.97
N ALA A 17 -7.10 12.81 -9.29
CA ALA A 17 -8.21 12.37 -10.13
C ALA A 17 -8.75 11.01 -9.66
N PHE A 18 -7.85 10.08 -9.36
CA PHE A 18 -8.20 8.75 -8.87
C PHE A 18 -8.87 8.81 -7.48
N ALA A 19 -8.35 9.61 -6.55
CA ALA A 19 -8.96 9.83 -5.24
C ALA A 19 -10.41 10.32 -5.37
N GLY A 20 -10.66 11.27 -6.27
CA GLY A 20 -12.00 11.80 -6.58
C GLY A 20 -12.96 10.72 -7.11
N LEU A 21 -12.49 9.84 -8.00
CA LEU A 21 -13.30 8.73 -8.52
C LEU A 21 -13.66 7.71 -7.44
N VAL A 22 -12.70 7.32 -6.60
CA VAL A 22 -12.95 6.40 -5.47
C VAL A 22 -13.88 7.05 -4.45
N PHE A 23 -13.75 8.36 -4.22
CA PHE A 23 -14.59 9.09 -3.27
C PHE A 23 -16.03 9.20 -3.78
N ALA A 24 -16.22 9.48 -5.07
CA ALA A 24 -17.54 9.44 -5.71
C ALA A 24 -18.16 8.03 -5.65
N GLN A 25 -17.36 6.97 -5.69
CA GLN A 25 -17.83 5.60 -5.47
C GLN A 25 -18.27 5.39 -4.01
N TRP A 26 -17.52 5.93 -3.04
CA TRP A 26 -17.88 5.90 -1.62
C TRP A 26 -19.18 6.65 -1.34
N LEU A 27 -19.40 7.84 -1.91
CA LEU A 27 -20.64 8.59 -1.71
C LEU A 27 -21.89 7.78 -2.07
N ARG A 28 -21.77 6.92 -3.11
CA ARG A 28 -22.84 6.03 -3.58
C ARG A 28 -22.96 4.73 -2.76
N ARG A 29 -21.84 4.06 -2.47
CA ARG A 29 -21.85 2.69 -1.88
C ARG A 29 -21.58 2.64 -0.37
N ARG A 30 -21.04 3.73 0.20
CA ARG A 30 -20.71 3.93 1.62
C ARG A 30 -19.88 2.80 2.23
N ARG A 31 -18.95 2.21 1.47
CA ARG A 31 -18.05 1.17 1.99
C ARG A 31 -16.82 1.79 2.63
N ALA A 32 -16.52 1.43 3.88
CA ALA A 32 -15.41 2.01 4.65
C ALA A 32 -14.05 1.98 3.91
N PHE A 33 -13.73 0.87 3.24
CA PHE A 33 -12.47 0.74 2.51
C PHE A 33 -12.30 1.78 1.38
N GLN A 34 -13.39 2.20 0.73
CA GLN A 34 -13.34 3.20 -0.34
C GLN A 34 -12.95 4.56 0.21
N LEU A 35 -13.52 4.95 1.36
CA LEU A 35 -13.17 6.20 2.02
C LEU A 35 -11.69 6.21 2.43
N VAL A 36 -11.22 5.12 3.04
CA VAL A 36 -9.83 5.02 3.47
C VAL A 36 -8.87 5.02 2.28
N TRP A 37 -9.20 4.34 1.18
CA TRP A 37 -8.41 4.43 -0.06
C TRP A 37 -8.43 5.82 -0.67
N SER A 38 -9.57 6.53 -0.69
CA SER A 38 -9.62 7.93 -1.12
C SER A 38 -8.66 8.79 -0.31
N VAL A 39 -8.65 8.64 1.02
CA VAL A 39 -7.70 9.35 1.89
C VAL A 39 -6.25 8.98 1.57
N GLY A 40 -5.94 7.69 1.39
CA GLY A 40 -4.61 7.25 0.98
C GLY A 40 -4.15 7.81 -0.37
N LEU A 41 -5.05 7.89 -1.35
CA LEU A 41 -4.77 8.49 -2.66
C LEU A 41 -4.64 10.02 -2.60
N LEU A 42 -5.37 10.68 -1.70
CA LEU A 42 -5.15 12.10 -1.42
C LEU A 42 -3.76 12.33 -0.83
N TRP A 43 -3.32 11.51 0.13
CA TRP A 43 -1.95 11.58 0.66
C TRP A 43 -0.90 11.36 -0.42
N TYR A 44 -1.12 10.38 -1.29
CA TYR A 44 -0.23 10.15 -2.42
C TYR A 44 -0.17 11.38 -3.33
N GLY A 45 -1.31 11.96 -3.69
CA GLY A 45 -1.38 13.15 -4.54
C GLY A 45 -0.67 14.35 -3.94
N ILE A 46 -0.82 14.56 -2.63
CA ILE A 46 -0.14 15.64 -1.90
C ILE A 46 1.37 15.39 -1.83
N SER A 47 1.81 14.15 -1.53
CA SER A 47 3.24 13.80 -1.50
C SER A 47 3.90 14.07 -2.85
N ALA A 48 3.37 13.50 -3.93
CA ALA A 48 3.85 13.74 -5.28
C ALA A 48 3.80 15.22 -5.68
N GLY A 49 2.79 15.95 -5.19
CA GLY A 49 2.65 17.39 -5.38
C GLY A 49 3.77 18.18 -4.70
N THR A 50 4.14 17.81 -3.47
CA THR A 50 5.28 18.43 -2.77
C THR A 50 6.61 18.15 -3.46
N GLU A 51 6.78 16.96 -4.04
CA GLU A 51 7.95 16.61 -4.85
C GLU A 51 8.01 17.42 -6.13
N PHE A 52 6.89 17.56 -6.85
CA PHE A 52 6.78 18.45 -8.00
C PHE A 52 7.17 19.89 -7.64
N LEU A 53 6.60 20.45 -6.57
CA LEU A 53 6.90 21.81 -6.13
C LEU A 53 8.40 21.94 -5.79
N GLY A 54 8.94 21.03 -4.99
CA GLY A 54 10.35 21.02 -4.62
C GLY A 54 11.29 20.94 -5.82
N SER A 55 10.97 20.11 -6.81
CA SER A 55 11.76 19.95 -8.04
C SER A 55 11.56 21.07 -9.07
N ALA A 56 10.40 21.73 -9.10
CA ALA A 56 10.07 22.74 -10.12
C ALA A 56 10.46 24.16 -9.70
N ILE A 57 10.18 24.53 -8.46
CA ILE A 57 10.35 25.90 -7.94
C ILE A 57 11.37 25.99 -6.79
N GLY A 58 11.90 24.85 -6.35
CA GLY A 58 12.90 24.76 -5.28
C GLY A 58 12.34 24.21 -3.97
N TRP A 59 13.19 23.55 -3.22
CA TRP A 59 12.84 22.99 -1.91
C TRP A 59 12.88 24.06 -0.82
N SER A 60 11.98 23.91 0.15
CA SER A 60 11.95 24.67 1.39
C SER A 60 11.58 23.73 2.53
N GLU A 61 11.86 24.14 3.76
CA GLU A 61 11.56 23.34 4.94
C GLU A 61 10.08 22.92 5.04
N PRO A 62 9.07 23.78 4.80
CA PRO A 62 7.67 23.35 4.86
C PRO A 62 7.30 22.32 3.80
N ILE A 63 7.78 22.49 2.56
CA ILE A 63 7.54 21.53 1.47
C ILE A 63 8.19 20.19 1.80
N TYR A 64 9.41 20.22 2.32
CA TYR A 64 10.16 19.03 2.72
C TYR A 64 9.54 18.31 3.92
N ARG A 65 9.03 19.04 4.94
CA ARG A 65 8.27 18.45 6.05
C ARG A 65 6.97 17.81 5.58
N ALA A 66 6.24 18.45 4.68
CA ALA A 66 5.02 17.91 4.10
C ALA A 66 5.29 16.63 3.30
N TRP A 67 6.31 16.65 2.44
CA TRP A 67 6.78 15.46 1.72
C TRP A 67 7.15 14.33 2.68
N TYR A 68 7.98 14.61 3.68
CA TYR A 68 8.46 13.59 4.60
C TYR A 68 7.32 12.99 5.44
N LEU A 69 6.44 13.83 5.99
CA LEU A 69 5.31 13.38 6.78
C LEU A 69 4.34 12.54 5.93
N ILE A 70 3.91 13.09 4.79
CA ILE A 70 2.84 12.50 4.00
C ILE A 70 3.36 11.29 3.23
N GLY A 71 4.45 11.46 2.47
CA GLY A 71 5.08 10.42 1.68
C GLY A 71 5.63 9.29 2.55
N ALA A 72 6.49 9.61 3.52
CA ALA A 72 7.19 8.59 4.30
C ALA A 72 6.33 7.95 5.40
N PHE A 73 5.21 8.54 5.84
CA PHE A 73 4.34 7.89 6.83
C PHE A 73 2.95 7.54 6.28
N PHE A 74 2.28 8.44 5.56
CA PHE A 74 0.83 8.28 5.36
C PHE A 74 0.45 7.50 4.09
N VAL A 75 1.16 7.66 2.98
CA VAL A 75 0.75 7.05 1.69
C VAL A 75 0.55 5.54 1.79
N ALA A 76 1.62 4.80 2.09
CA ALA A 76 1.58 3.34 2.15
C ALA A 76 0.64 2.84 3.26
N ALA A 77 0.67 3.49 4.43
CA ALA A 77 -0.11 3.07 5.59
C ALA A 77 -1.63 3.17 5.34
N TYR A 78 -2.10 4.28 4.76
CA TYR A 78 -3.53 4.47 4.51
C TYR A 78 -4.03 3.66 3.31
N LEU A 79 -3.22 3.50 2.25
CA LEU A 79 -3.57 2.60 1.15
C LEU A 79 -3.66 1.13 1.63
N GLY A 80 -2.70 0.68 2.44
CA GLY A 80 -2.75 -0.62 3.09
C GLY A 80 -3.95 -0.78 4.02
N MET A 81 -4.27 0.26 4.80
CA MET A 81 -5.42 0.26 5.72
C MET A 81 -6.76 0.08 4.99
N GLY A 82 -6.92 0.69 3.81
CA GLY A 82 -8.12 0.45 3.00
C GLY A 82 -8.25 -1.03 2.60
N THR A 83 -7.13 -1.70 2.29
CA THR A 83 -7.10 -3.14 2.00
C THR A 83 -7.44 -3.99 3.24
N VAL A 84 -7.00 -3.58 4.42
CA VAL A 84 -7.39 -4.23 5.69
C VAL A 84 -8.90 -4.11 5.92
N TYR A 85 -9.51 -2.95 5.64
CA TYR A 85 -10.96 -2.79 5.70
C TYR A 85 -11.70 -3.63 4.65
N LEU A 86 -11.17 -3.72 3.43
CA LEU A 86 -11.72 -4.57 2.36
C LEU A 86 -11.78 -6.03 2.80
N LEU A 87 -10.70 -6.52 3.40
CA LEU A 87 -10.53 -7.92 3.81
C LEU A 87 -10.92 -8.19 5.27
N SER A 88 -11.59 -7.25 5.92
CA SER A 88 -11.93 -7.28 7.36
C SER A 88 -12.73 -8.52 7.80
N LYS A 89 -13.50 -9.14 6.89
CA LYS A 89 -14.27 -10.38 7.17
C LYS A 89 -13.42 -11.66 7.08
N THR A 90 -12.21 -11.57 6.56
CA THR A 90 -11.33 -12.72 6.30
C THR A 90 -10.33 -12.92 7.45
N ARG A 91 -9.44 -13.90 7.32
CA ARG A 91 -8.32 -14.12 8.26
C ARG A 91 -7.11 -13.22 7.99
N PHE A 92 -7.24 -12.26 7.08
CA PHE A 92 -6.14 -11.36 6.68
C PHE A 92 -5.56 -10.55 7.86
N GLY A 93 -6.33 -10.30 8.92
CA GLY A 93 -5.83 -9.64 10.14
C GLY A 93 -4.60 -10.32 10.76
N TYR A 94 -4.47 -11.66 10.68
CA TYR A 94 -3.28 -12.35 11.17
C TYR A 94 -2.03 -12.06 10.31
N PHE A 95 -2.20 -11.95 9.00
CA PHE A 95 -1.12 -11.52 8.11
C PHE A 95 -0.68 -10.08 8.42
N VAL A 96 -1.65 -9.19 8.67
CA VAL A 96 -1.37 -7.80 9.05
C VAL A 96 -0.64 -7.74 10.40
N SER A 97 -1.05 -8.54 11.37
CA SER A 97 -0.34 -8.69 12.65
C SER A 97 1.10 -9.14 12.46
N ALA A 98 1.35 -10.16 11.65
CA ALA A 98 2.70 -10.64 11.36
C ALA A 98 3.53 -9.56 10.63
N SER A 99 2.93 -8.84 9.69
CA SER A 99 3.57 -7.72 8.98
C SER A 99 3.97 -6.59 9.92
N LEU A 100 3.13 -6.25 10.90
CA LEU A 100 3.43 -5.25 11.93
C LEU A 100 4.56 -5.70 12.86
N ALA A 101 4.55 -6.96 13.30
CA ALA A 101 5.63 -7.52 14.11
C ALA A 101 6.96 -7.50 13.35
N PHE A 102 6.95 -7.94 12.09
CA PHE A 102 8.11 -7.89 11.20
C PHE A 102 8.62 -6.46 11.01
N ALA A 103 7.73 -5.50 10.75
CA ALA A 103 8.10 -4.10 10.64
C ALA A 103 8.66 -3.53 11.96
N GLY A 104 8.13 -3.96 13.10
CA GLY A 104 8.68 -3.63 14.42
C GLY A 104 10.11 -4.15 14.61
N LEU A 105 10.41 -5.38 14.20
CA LEU A 105 11.77 -5.93 14.25
C LEU A 105 12.75 -5.15 13.36
N ILE A 106 12.33 -4.79 12.13
CA ILE A 106 13.15 -3.94 11.25
C ILE A 106 13.37 -2.56 11.89
N THR A 107 12.34 -2.02 12.56
CA THR A 107 12.43 -0.74 13.27
C THR A 107 13.46 -0.78 14.39
N LEU A 108 13.48 -1.85 15.21
CA LEU A 108 14.52 -2.05 16.22
C LEU A 108 15.92 -2.07 15.62
N ALA A 109 16.11 -2.86 14.56
CA ALA A 109 17.40 -2.98 13.89
C ALA A 109 17.87 -1.64 13.28
N ALA A 110 16.93 -0.84 12.77
CA ALA A 110 17.23 0.49 12.24
C ALA A 110 17.69 1.49 13.31
N GLY A 111 17.40 1.24 14.60
CA GLY A 111 17.84 2.10 15.70
C GLY A 111 19.36 2.30 15.76
N ALA A 112 20.13 1.24 15.50
CA ALA A 112 21.59 1.33 15.44
C ALA A 112 22.08 2.13 14.22
N LYS A 113 21.43 1.95 13.05
CA LYS A 113 21.79 2.66 11.80
C LYS A 113 21.63 4.18 11.93
N TYR A 114 20.63 4.63 12.68
CA TYR A 114 20.28 6.05 12.79
C TYR A 114 20.66 6.68 14.14
N ASP A 115 21.48 6.00 14.94
CA ASP A 115 21.87 6.42 16.29
C ASP A 115 20.66 6.83 17.17
N ALA A 116 19.61 6.03 17.10
CA ALA A 116 18.33 6.31 17.73
C ALA A 116 17.69 5.07 18.38
N PRO A 117 18.40 4.36 19.26
CA PRO A 117 17.92 3.10 19.84
C PRO A 117 16.63 3.27 20.65
N LEU A 118 16.46 4.40 21.37
CA LEU A 118 15.27 4.65 22.17
C LEU A 118 14.01 4.85 21.31
N THR A 119 14.05 5.73 20.31
CA THR A 119 12.87 5.98 19.46
C THR A 119 12.56 4.79 18.57
N ALA A 120 13.57 4.08 18.07
CA ALA A 120 13.39 2.81 17.38
C ALA A 120 12.74 1.75 18.29
N GLY A 121 13.19 1.65 19.54
CA GLY A 121 12.60 0.80 20.59
C GLY A 121 11.11 1.07 20.80
N LEU A 122 10.75 2.34 20.99
CA LEU A 122 9.37 2.77 21.18
C LEU A 122 8.51 2.53 19.93
N GLY A 123 9.01 2.87 18.74
CA GLY A 123 8.31 2.62 17.48
C GLY A 123 8.04 1.15 17.23
N ALA A 124 9.00 0.29 17.53
CA ALA A 124 8.85 -1.15 17.44
C ALA A 124 7.85 -1.70 18.47
N LEU A 125 7.91 -1.22 19.71
CA LEU A 125 6.95 -1.61 20.75
C LEU A 125 5.51 -1.27 20.32
N VAL A 126 5.28 -0.07 19.80
CA VAL A 126 3.96 0.34 19.28
C VAL A 126 3.52 -0.55 18.12
N ALA A 127 4.42 -0.86 17.18
CA ALA A 127 4.10 -1.74 16.04
C ALA A 127 3.75 -3.16 16.49
N ILE A 128 4.50 -3.74 17.43
CA ILE A 128 4.25 -5.07 17.99
C ILE A 128 2.95 -5.07 18.80
N ALA A 129 2.71 -4.06 19.64
CA ALA A 129 1.48 -3.92 20.40
C ALA A 129 0.25 -3.80 19.49
N ALA A 130 0.36 -3.04 18.40
CA ALA A 130 -0.67 -2.98 17.35
C ALA A 130 -0.89 -4.36 16.73
N GLY A 131 0.18 -5.07 16.37
CA GLY A 131 0.11 -6.42 15.82
C GLY A 131 -0.60 -7.41 16.74
N VAL A 132 -0.21 -7.48 18.02
CA VAL A 132 -0.85 -8.32 19.03
C VAL A 132 -2.33 -7.95 19.20
N SER A 133 -2.64 -6.66 19.30
CA SER A 133 -4.02 -6.19 19.44
C SER A 133 -4.88 -6.56 18.23
N VAL A 134 -4.33 -6.47 17.02
CA VAL A 134 -4.99 -6.89 15.77
C VAL A 134 -5.23 -8.40 15.75
N ALA A 135 -4.25 -9.22 16.17
CA ALA A 135 -4.41 -10.67 16.23
C ALA A 135 -5.46 -11.10 17.27
N LEU A 136 -5.46 -10.49 18.46
CA LEU A 136 -6.47 -10.71 19.49
C LEU A 136 -7.86 -10.31 18.98
N ALA A 137 -7.99 -9.11 18.42
CA ALA A 137 -9.25 -8.66 17.82
C ALA A 137 -9.72 -9.61 16.71
N ALA A 138 -8.82 -10.10 15.85
CA ALA A 138 -9.14 -11.06 14.79
C ALA A 138 -9.61 -12.43 15.33
N THR A 139 -9.15 -12.81 16.53
CA THR A 139 -9.57 -14.04 17.22
C THR A 139 -11.01 -13.94 17.69
N PHE A 140 -11.39 -12.82 18.31
CA PHE A 140 -12.74 -12.62 18.83
C PHE A 140 -13.74 -12.23 17.73
N ARG A 141 -13.40 -11.21 16.92
CA ARG A 141 -14.25 -10.66 15.87
C ARG A 141 -13.39 -10.12 14.73
N ARG A 142 -13.30 -10.87 13.63
CA ARG A 142 -12.46 -10.51 12.45
C ARG A 142 -12.62 -9.05 12.00
N ASN A 143 -13.85 -8.54 11.94
CA ASN A 143 -14.13 -7.16 11.52
C ASN A 143 -13.58 -6.09 12.47
N LEU A 144 -13.38 -6.42 13.76
CA LEU A 144 -12.84 -5.51 14.77
C LEU A 144 -11.35 -5.23 14.53
N ALA A 145 -10.62 -6.19 13.95
CA ALA A 145 -9.18 -6.07 13.68
C ALA A 145 -8.84 -4.83 12.85
N ALA A 146 -9.68 -4.48 11.85
CA ALA A 146 -9.49 -3.29 11.03
C ALA A 146 -9.66 -1.99 11.85
N HIS A 147 -10.65 -1.93 12.76
CA HIS A 147 -10.90 -0.75 13.58
C HIS A 147 -9.81 -0.54 14.64
N VAL A 148 -9.34 -1.64 15.24
CA VAL A 148 -8.21 -1.61 16.17
C VAL A 148 -6.97 -1.09 15.46
N LEU A 149 -6.65 -1.62 14.28
CA LEU A 149 -5.52 -1.12 13.49
C LEU A 149 -5.68 0.35 13.12
N PHE A 150 -6.88 0.78 12.70
CA PHE A 150 -7.14 2.17 12.37
C PHE A 150 -6.92 3.10 13.56
N ALA A 151 -7.32 2.69 14.78
CA ALA A 151 -7.08 3.47 15.99
C ALA A 151 -5.57 3.64 16.27
N PHE A 152 -4.78 2.56 16.14
CA PHE A 152 -3.32 2.64 16.24
C PHE A 152 -2.72 3.54 15.15
N LEU A 153 -3.17 3.39 13.91
CA LEU A 153 -2.71 4.21 12.78
C LEU A 153 -3.02 5.69 13.02
N ALA A 154 -4.24 6.03 13.43
CA ALA A 154 -4.65 7.41 13.69
C ALA A 154 -3.87 8.04 14.84
N ALA A 155 -3.73 7.33 15.97
CA ALA A 155 -2.95 7.81 17.12
C ALA A 155 -1.48 8.00 16.74
N SER A 156 -0.90 7.03 16.03
CA SER A 156 0.49 7.10 15.57
C SER A 156 0.67 8.21 14.53
N SER A 157 -0.30 8.44 13.65
CA SER A 157 -0.29 9.54 12.67
C SER A 157 -0.22 10.90 13.36
N VAL A 158 -0.99 11.11 14.43
CA VAL A 158 -0.92 12.35 15.22
C VAL A 158 0.44 12.49 15.89
N ALA A 159 0.94 11.43 16.52
CA ALA A 159 2.23 11.45 17.19
C ALA A 159 3.38 11.78 16.23
N VAL A 160 3.47 11.09 15.07
CA VAL A 160 4.53 11.36 14.09
C VAL A 160 4.34 12.71 13.40
N ALA A 161 3.11 13.20 13.22
CA ALA A 161 2.89 14.56 12.72
C ALA A 161 3.45 15.60 13.68
N ILE A 162 3.18 15.47 14.99
CA ILE A 162 3.76 16.38 15.99
C ILE A 162 5.30 16.31 15.93
N LEU A 163 5.87 15.10 16.01
CA LEU A 163 7.32 14.94 15.98
C LEU A 163 7.96 15.50 14.72
N VAL A 164 7.39 15.25 13.54
CA VAL A 164 7.90 15.76 12.26
C VAL A 164 7.73 17.26 12.13
N LEU A 165 6.67 17.87 12.68
CA LEU A 165 6.44 19.31 12.58
C LEU A 165 7.27 20.11 13.59
N THR A 166 7.59 19.54 14.75
CA THR A 166 8.36 20.22 15.80
C THR A 166 9.85 19.88 15.80
N ALA A 167 10.27 18.87 15.02
CA ALA A 167 11.68 18.46 14.97
C ALA A 167 12.58 19.62 14.51
N PRO A 168 13.73 19.87 15.16
CA PRO A 168 14.70 20.84 14.66
C PRO A 168 15.30 20.34 13.34
N VAL A 169 15.30 21.19 12.32
CA VAL A 169 15.89 20.90 11.01
C VAL A 169 16.94 21.97 10.73
N SER A 170 18.17 21.54 10.46
CA SER A 170 19.26 22.45 10.13
C SER A 170 19.05 23.10 8.77
N ALA A 171 19.53 24.34 8.60
CA ALA A 171 19.57 24.99 7.30
C ALA A 171 20.28 24.09 6.27
N PRO A 172 19.78 23.98 5.02
CA PRO A 172 18.75 24.81 4.39
C PRO A 172 17.29 24.37 4.64
N GLY A 173 17.04 23.39 5.52
CA GLY A 173 15.68 22.92 5.82
C GLY A 173 15.24 21.69 5.01
N TYR A 174 16.07 21.20 4.10
CA TYR A 174 15.76 20.08 3.22
C TYR A 174 17.04 19.36 2.78
N ALA A 175 16.90 18.14 2.27
CA ALA A 175 17.99 17.38 1.67
C ALA A 175 17.53 16.68 0.39
N THR A 176 18.34 16.80 -0.65
CA THR A 176 18.17 16.09 -1.92
C THR A 176 19.45 15.37 -2.28
N ASP A 177 19.32 14.25 -2.97
CA ASP A 177 20.46 13.57 -3.58
C ASP A 177 21.21 14.52 -4.53
N PRO A 178 22.52 14.74 -4.37
CA PRO A 178 23.28 15.67 -5.21
C PRO A 178 23.36 15.27 -6.70
N GLN A 179 23.25 13.98 -7.01
CA GLN A 179 23.33 13.47 -8.38
C GLN A 179 21.97 13.48 -9.06
N THR A 180 20.92 13.07 -8.35
CA THR A 180 19.60 12.89 -8.95
C THR A 180 18.63 14.01 -8.62
N GLY A 181 18.87 14.85 -7.61
CA GLY A 181 17.95 15.90 -7.17
C GLY A 181 16.68 15.39 -6.49
N VAL A 182 16.56 14.08 -6.25
CA VAL A 182 15.44 13.43 -5.57
C VAL A 182 15.52 13.75 -4.06
N PRO A 183 14.40 14.04 -3.38
CA PRO A 183 14.42 14.25 -1.93
C PRO A 183 14.84 12.99 -1.19
N ILE A 184 15.75 13.17 -0.22
CA ILE A 184 16.23 12.11 0.66
C ILE A 184 15.93 12.52 2.10
N GLY A 185 15.69 11.54 2.97
CA GLY A 185 15.27 11.79 4.36
C GLY A 185 16.34 12.40 5.28
N ASP A 186 17.45 12.89 4.74
CA ASP A 186 18.65 13.24 5.49
C ASP A 186 18.57 14.53 6.28
N ALA A 187 17.74 15.49 5.85
CA ALA A 187 17.51 16.70 6.62
C ALA A 187 16.63 16.46 7.86
N MET A 188 15.88 15.34 7.93
CA MET A 188 15.15 15.01 9.15
C MET A 188 16.06 14.35 10.18
N PRO A 189 15.91 14.67 11.47
CA PRO A 189 16.68 14.04 12.53
C PRO A 189 16.64 12.51 12.48
N GLY A 190 17.79 11.88 12.77
CA GLY A 190 17.96 10.42 12.72
C GLY A 190 16.88 9.66 13.49
N TYR A 191 16.44 10.20 14.63
CA TYR A 191 15.45 9.57 15.49
C TYR A 191 14.05 9.41 14.89
N LEU A 192 13.71 10.15 13.83
CA LEU A 192 12.44 10.02 13.10
C LEU A 192 12.48 8.90 12.05
N ARG A 193 13.66 8.58 11.51
CA ARG A 193 13.77 7.70 10.34
C ARG A 193 13.31 6.26 10.63
N PRO A 194 13.65 5.63 11.78
CA PRO A 194 13.11 4.33 12.14
C PRO A 194 11.58 4.31 12.18
N LEU A 195 10.93 5.39 12.64
CA LEU A 195 9.48 5.45 12.83
C LEU A 195 8.69 5.37 11.51
N THR A 196 9.32 5.64 10.36
CA THR A 196 8.70 5.49 9.04
C THR A 196 8.46 4.02 8.67
N ILE A 197 9.24 3.10 9.25
CA ILE A 197 9.31 1.70 8.83
C ILE A 197 8.00 0.95 9.09
N PRO A 198 7.36 1.02 10.28
CA PRO A 198 6.08 0.35 10.53
C PRO A 198 4.98 0.79 9.57
N PHE A 199 4.90 2.09 9.28
CA PHE A 199 3.91 2.66 8.38
C PHE A 199 4.08 2.13 6.94
N ASN A 200 5.31 2.17 6.43
CA ASN A 200 5.60 1.72 5.07
C ASN A 200 5.50 0.21 4.91
N VAL A 201 6.20 -0.54 5.76
CA VAL A 201 6.31 -1.99 5.60
C VAL A 201 4.95 -2.65 5.82
N ALA A 202 4.25 -2.33 6.92
CA ALA A 202 2.94 -2.93 7.15
C ALA A 202 1.90 -2.47 6.12
N GLY A 203 1.93 -1.20 5.73
CA GLY A 203 1.05 -0.64 4.70
C GLY A 203 1.25 -1.27 3.33
N ALA A 204 2.49 -1.30 2.83
CA ALA A 204 2.85 -1.86 1.53
C ALA A 204 2.60 -3.37 1.48
N LEU A 205 3.00 -4.13 2.52
CA LEU A 205 2.71 -5.56 2.59
C LEU A 205 1.20 -5.81 2.57
N SER A 206 0.41 -5.03 3.31
CA SER A 206 -1.06 -5.16 3.33
C SER A 206 -1.67 -4.87 1.97
N LEU A 207 -1.18 -3.83 1.26
CA LEU A 207 -1.66 -3.48 -0.08
C LEU A 207 -1.33 -4.57 -1.10
N VAL A 208 -0.06 -4.95 -1.20
CA VAL A 208 0.43 -5.91 -2.20
C VAL A 208 -0.15 -7.31 -1.95
N PHE A 209 -0.01 -7.84 -0.73
CA PHE A 209 -0.49 -9.19 -0.44
C PHE A 209 -2.01 -9.26 -0.35
N GLY A 210 -2.70 -8.18 0.02
CA GLY A 210 -4.16 -8.13 -0.04
C GLY A 210 -4.70 -8.14 -1.47
N ALA A 211 -3.99 -7.49 -2.40
CA ALA A 211 -4.28 -7.56 -3.84
C ALA A 211 -3.98 -8.95 -4.41
N LEU A 212 -2.83 -9.55 -4.09
CA LEU A 212 -2.49 -10.94 -4.49
C LEU A 212 -3.47 -11.97 -3.91
N PHE A 213 -3.87 -11.79 -2.65
CA PHE A 213 -4.89 -12.64 -2.01
C PHE A 213 -6.22 -12.53 -2.76
N SER A 214 -6.60 -11.31 -3.16
CA SER A 214 -7.80 -11.09 -3.97
C SER A 214 -7.69 -11.77 -5.34
N ALA A 215 -6.55 -11.67 -6.03
CA ALA A 215 -6.30 -12.37 -7.29
C ALA A 215 -6.45 -13.89 -7.13
N TYR A 216 -5.82 -14.46 -6.08
CA TYR A 216 -5.90 -15.88 -5.77
C TYR A 216 -7.34 -16.38 -5.53
N VAL A 217 -8.19 -15.55 -4.92
CA VAL A 217 -9.58 -15.93 -4.66
C VAL A 217 -10.38 -16.11 -5.95
N PHE A 218 -10.13 -15.27 -6.97
CA PHE A 218 -10.88 -15.23 -8.24
C PHE A 218 -10.24 -16.02 -9.39
N MET A 219 -8.98 -16.43 -9.28
CA MET A 219 -8.30 -17.21 -10.32
C MET A 219 -8.68 -18.70 -10.29
N PRO A 220 -8.55 -19.43 -11.42
CA PRO A 220 -8.72 -20.89 -11.46
C PRO A 220 -7.79 -21.59 -10.47
N LYS A 221 -8.31 -22.51 -9.66
CA LYS A 221 -7.56 -23.11 -8.53
C LYS A 221 -7.06 -24.51 -8.85
N VAL A 222 -5.74 -24.68 -8.82
CA VAL A 222 -5.07 -25.97 -8.80
C VAL A 222 -4.60 -26.25 -7.38
N LYS A 223 -5.22 -27.26 -6.75
CA LYS A 223 -4.87 -27.71 -5.38
C LYS A 223 -3.97 -28.94 -5.46
N VAL A 224 -2.66 -28.73 -5.42
CA VAL A 224 -1.62 -29.77 -5.37
C VAL A 224 -1.52 -30.34 -3.94
N LEU A 225 -1.43 -29.46 -2.94
CA LEU A 225 -1.36 -29.83 -1.54
C LEU A 225 -2.75 -29.80 -0.92
N ARG A 226 -3.33 -30.99 -0.71
CA ARG A 226 -4.70 -31.22 -0.15
C ARG A 226 -4.70 -31.94 1.20
N GLY A 227 -3.52 -32.32 1.70
CA GLY A 227 -3.37 -33.10 2.93
C GLY A 227 -3.88 -32.37 4.16
N LYS A 228 -4.33 -33.13 5.16
CA LYS A 228 -4.64 -32.62 6.49
C LYS A 228 -3.56 -33.09 7.45
N VAL A 229 -2.76 -32.17 7.95
CA VAL A 229 -1.76 -32.46 9.00
C VAL A 229 -2.44 -32.32 10.35
N ARG A 230 -2.27 -33.32 11.23
CA ARG A 230 -2.96 -33.38 12.54
C ARG A 230 -2.24 -32.58 13.63
N VAL A 231 -0.91 -32.46 13.54
CA VAL A 231 -0.11 -31.73 14.54
C VAL A 231 -0.30 -30.23 14.33
N PRO A 232 -0.75 -29.45 15.33
CA PRO A 232 -1.18 -28.06 15.14
C PRO A 232 -0.11 -27.14 14.51
N VAL A 233 1.13 -27.21 14.97
CA VAL A 233 2.24 -26.38 14.44
C VAL A 233 2.57 -26.78 13.00
N LEU A 234 2.72 -28.08 12.75
CA LEU A 234 2.98 -28.59 11.40
C LEU A 234 1.80 -28.33 10.45
N ALA A 235 0.56 -28.27 10.94
CA ALA A 235 -0.61 -27.93 10.15
C ALA A 235 -0.61 -26.46 9.71
N GLN A 236 -0.12 -25.55 10.55
CA GLN A 236 0.06 -24.15 10.16
C GLN A 236 1.17 -23.99 9.12
N LEU A 237 2.33 -24.63 9.33
CA LEU A 237 3.44 -24.64 8.37
C LEU A 237 3.00 -25.27 7.03
N TYR A 238 2.31 -26.41 7.08
CA TYR A 238 1.74 -27.05 5.91
C TYR A 238 0.73 -26.14 5.21
N GLY A 239 -0.13 -25.46 5.97
CA GLY A 239 -1.10 -24.50 5.41
C GLY A 239 -0.41 -23.34 4.67
N LEU A 240 0.65 -22.79 5.25
CA LEU A 240 1.46 -21.74 4.60
C LEU A 240 2.07 -22.25 3.29
N VAL A 241 2.76 -23.39 3.34
CA VAL A 241 3.37 -24.01 2.15
C VAL A 241 2.31 -24.37 1.11
N ALA A 242 1.16 -24.91 1.53
CA ALA A 242 0.05 -25.24 0.65
C ALA A 242 -0.52 -24.01 -0.06
N VAL A 243 -0.65 -22.87 0.61
CA VAL A 243 -1.08 -21.62 -0.04
C VAL A 243 -0.09 -21.21 -1.12
N VAL A 244 1.22 -21.22 -0.82
CA VAL A 244 2.26 -20.83 -1.79
C VAL A 244 2.30 -21.80 -2.98
N VAL A 245 2.37 -23.10 -2.72
CA VAL A 245 2.44 -24.13 -3.76
C VAL A 245 1.18 -24.13 -4.62
N ASN A 246 -0.01 -24.06 -4.01
CA ASN A 246 -1.27 -24.03 -4.76
C ASN A 246 -1.41 -22.72 -5.55
N PHE A 247 -0.91 -21.59 -5.04
CA PHE A 247 -0.86 -20.33 -5.78
C PHE A 247 -0.01 -20.48 -7.04
N ILE A 248 1.24 -20.94 -6.90
CA ILE A 248 2.18 -21.12 -8.02
C ILE A 248 1.61 -22.12 -9.04
N ALA A 249 1.09 -23.25 -8.58
CA ALA A 249 0.50 -24.27 -9.46
C ALA A 249 -0.72 -23.78 -10.24
N SER A 250 -1.39 -22.74 -9.75
CA SER A 250 -2.56 -22.13 -10.39
C SER A 250 -2.19 -21.06 -11.42
N LEU A 251 -0.93 -20.60 -11.48
CA LEU A 251 -0.49 -19.56 -12.41
C LEU A 251 -0.57 -19.97 -13.89
N PRO A 252 -0.12 -21.17 -14.32
CA PRO A 252 -0.16 -21.53 -15.75
C PRO A 252 -1.58 -21.52 -16.32
N GLY A 253 -2.53 -22.12 -15.61
CA GLY A 253 -3.94 -22.11 -16.01
C GLY A 253 -4.55 -20.69 -16.00
N THR A 254 -4.10 -19.84 -15.08
CA THR A 254 -4.49 -18.43 -15.05
C THR A 254 -3.94 -17.68 -16.26
N LEU A 255 -2.68 -17.90 -16.66
CA LEU A 255 -2.10 -17.27 -17.84
C LEU A 255 -2.84 -17.69 -19.12
N VAL A 256 -3.12 -18.98 -19.29
CA VAL A 256 -3.91 -19.45 -20.44
C VAL A 256 -5.30 -18.81 -20.45
N ALA A 257 -5.97 -18.76 -19.30
CA ALA A 257 -7.29 -18.14 -19.16
C ALA A 257 -7.27 -16.61 -19.38
N LEU A 258 -6.13 -15.94 -19.14
CA LEU A 258 -5.94 -14.53 -19.44
C LEU A 258 -5.91 -14.27 -20.93
N PHE A 259 -5.11 -15.06 -21.67
CA PHE A 259 -4.99 -14.91 -23.13
C PHE A 259 -6.25 -15.39 -23.88
N SER A 260 -7.02 -16.31 -23.31
CA SER A 260 -8.28 -16.77 -23.90
C SER A 260 -9.49 -15.90 -23.55
N GLY A 261 -9.32 -14.84 -22.75
CA GLY A 261 -10.43 -13.97 -22.32
C GLY A 261 -11.41 -14.63 -21.35
N GLY A 262 -11.08 -15.80 -20.79
CA GLY A 262 -11.94 -16.56 -19.87
C GLY A 262 -11.77 -16.19 -18.40
N LEU A 263 -10.90 -15.23 -18.06
CA LEU A 263 -10.67 -14.79 -16.68
C LEU A 263 -11.68 -13.75 -16.22
N HIS A 264 -12.09 -13.85 -14.96
CA HIS A 264 -12.77 -12.76 -14.30
C HIS A 264 -11.86 -11.52 -14.28
N SER A 265 -12.37 -10.39 -14.77
CA SER A 265 -11.71 -9.06 -14.77
C SER A 265 -11.00 -8.66 -13.47
N ARG A 266 -11.42 -9.20 -12.31
CA ARG A 266 -10.82 -8.97 -11.00
C ARG A 266 -9.39 -9.50 -10.90
N VAL A 267 -9.06 -10.58 -11.61
CA VAL A 267 -7.72 -11.20 -11.55
C VAL A 267 -6.67 -10.27 -12.15
N PRO A 268 -6.75 -9.85 -13.44
CA PRO A 268 -5.78 -8.91 -13.99
C PRO A 268 -5.80 -7.55 -13.27
N ALA A 269 -6.98 -7.06 -12.86
CA ALA A 269 -7.10 -5.82 -12.08
C ALA A 269 -6.30 -5.86 -10.76
N THR A 270 -6.46 -6.92 -9.98
CA THR A 270 -5.79 -7.05 -8.68
C THR A 270 -4.30 -7.37 -8.83
N ILE A 271 -3.87 -8.03 -9.92
CA ILE A 271 -2.45 -8.18 -10.24
C ILE A 271 -1.81 -6.82 -10.57
N LEU A 272 -2.48 -5.99 -11.38
CA LEU A 272 -2.00 -4.63 -11.68
C LEU A 272 -1.90 -3.77 -10.42
N ILE A 273 -2.89 -3.85 -9.52
CA ILE A 273 -2.84 -3.17 -8.22
C ILE A 273 -1.69 -3.70 -7.35
N ALA A 274 -1.45 -5.02 -7.34
CA ALA A 274 -0.34 -5.61 -6.59
C ALA A 274 1.02 -5.13 -7.12
N LEU A 275 1.22 -5.12 -8.44
CA LEU A 275 2.42 -4.58 -9.08
C LEU A 275 2.59 -3.09 -8.79
N GLY A 276 1.49 -2.33 -8.89
CA GLY A 276 1.48 -0.90 -8.65
C GLY A 276 1.77 -0.51 -7.20
N GLY A 277 1.43 -1.37 -6.22
CA GLY A 277 1.86 -1.20 -4.83
C GLY A 277 3.29 -1.69 -4.56
N PHE A 278 3.75 -2.69 -5.30
CA PHE A 278 5.07 -3.30 -5.11
C PHE A 278 6.20 -2.42 -5.66
N ILE A 279 6.04 -1.87 -6.87
CA ILE A 279 7.08 -1.09 -7.55
C ILE A 279 7.55 0.12 -6.72
N PRO A 280 6.66 1.03 -6.24
CA PRO A 280 7.06 2.12 -5.35
C PRO A 280 7.68 1.63 -4.04
N GLY A 281 7.22 0.48 -3.51
CA GLY A 281 7.80 -0.12 -2.31
C GLY A 281 9.26 -0.50 -2.51
N VAL A 282 9.61 -1.05 -3.68
CA VAL A 282 10.99 -1.38 -4.05
C VAL A 282 11.82 -0.12 -4.31
N THR A 283 11.33 0.83 -5.11
CA THR A 283 12.09 2.04 -5.46
C THR A 283 12.29 2.97 -4.25
N SER A 284 11.30 3.08 -3.37
CA SER A 284 11.44 3.77 -2.07
C SER A 284 12.38 3.03 -1.11
N GLY A 285 12.36 1.70 -1.10
CA GLY A 285 13.33 0.89 -0.37
C GLY A 285 14.77 1.13 -0.83
N LEU A 286 14.98 1.15 -2.15
CA LEU A 286 16.26 1.44 -2.79
C LEU A 286 16.80 2.84 -2.46
N ASN A 287 15.92 3.84 -2.32
CA ASN A 287 16.29 5.19 -1.87
C ASN A 287 17.02 5.15 -0.50
N ARG A 288 16.59 4.28 0.43
CA ARG A 288 17.26 4.12 1.75
C ARG A 288 18.67 3.52 1.69
N PHE A 289 19.07 2.99 0.54
CA PHE A 289 20.39 2.46 0.22
C PHE A 289 21.17 3.35 -0.77
N GLY A 290 20.69 4.56 -1.05
CA GLY A 290 21.35 5.53 -1.93
C GLY A 290 21.05 5.35 -3.42
N VAL A 291 20.15 4.44 -3.80
CA VAL A 291 19.73 4.27 -5.19
C VAL A 291 18.45 5.08 -5.42
N THR A 292 18.62 6.32 -5.90
CA THR A 292 17.55 7.33 -5.93
C THR A 292 16.96 7.60 -7.32
N TRP A 293 17.66 7.24 -8.40
CA TRP A 293 17.27 7.54 -9.79
C TRP A 293 15.89 6.97 -10.19
N SER A 294 15.47 5.87 -9.59
CA SER A 294 14.22 5.18 -9.92
C SER A 294 13.03 5.62 -9.07
N PHE A 295 13.22 6.55 -8.13
CA PHE A 295 12.21 6.93 -7.14
C PHE A 295 10.93 7.47 -7.79
N PHE A 296 11.00 8.60 -8.52
CA PHE A 296 9.83 9.20 -9.18
C PHE A 296 9.24 8.33 -10.29
N LEU A 297 10.08 7.58 -11.01
CA LEU A 297 9.62 6.67 -12.05
C LEU A 297 8.81 5.52 -11.45
N GLY A 298 9.32 4.90 -10.39
CA GLY A 298 8.63 3.82 -9.69
C GLY A 298 7.32 4.29 -9.07
N GLU A 299 7.31 5.50 -8.52
CA GLU A 299 6.11 6.15 -8.01
C GLU A 299 5.05 6.30 -9.12
N PHE A 300 5.38 6.96 -10.21
CA PHE A 300 4.44 7.18 -11.32
C PHE A 300 3.91 5.88 -11.92
N ILE A 301 4.80 4.92 -12.21
CA ILE A 301 4.38 3.59 -12.71
C ILE A 301 3.48 2.90 -11.68
N GLY A 302 3.79 3.03 -10.39
CA GLY A 302 3.02 2.48 -9.31
C GLY A 302 1.57 2.95 -9.31
N VAL A 303 1.35 4.27 -9.19
CA VAL A 303 0.00 4.84 -9.20
C VAL A 303 -0.72 4.60 -10.52
N LEU A 304 -0.02 4.63 -11.66
CA LEU A 304 -0.59 4.32 -12.97
C LEU A 304 -1.12 2.89 -13.03
N LEU A 305 -0.37 1.90 -12.57
CA LEU A 305 -0.80 0.51 -12.55
C LEU A 305 -1.97 0.28 -11.58
N ILE A 306 -1.96 0.92 -10.40
CA ILE A 306 -3.10 0.85 -9.47
C ILE A 306 -4.34 1.46 -10.14
N PHE A 307 -4.21 2.60 -10.82
CA PHE A 307 -5.31 3.26 -11.52
C PHE A 307 -5.87 2.40 -12.66
N ILE A 308 -5.01 1.85 -13.52
CA ILE A 308 -5.43 0.95 -14.61
C ILE A 308 -6.12 -0.28 -14.02
N GLY A 309 -5.55 -0.88 -12.97
CA GLY A 309 -6.16 -2.02 -12.28
C GLY A 309 -7.54 -1.67 -11.70
N PHE A 310 -7.72 -0.48 -11.13
CA PHE A 310 -9.02 0.00 -10.68
C PHE A 310 -10.02 0.14 -11.83
N VAL A 311 -9.63 0.76 -12.95
CA VAL A 311 -10.49 0.93 -14.14
C VAL A 311 -10.90 -0.42 -14.75
N VAL A 312 -9.98 -1.39 -14.79
CA VAL A 312 -10.23 -2.75 -15.31
C VAL A 312 -11.16 -3.54 -14.37
N SER A 313 -11.15 -3.25 -13.07
CA SER A 313 -12.06 -3.89 -12.12
C SER A 313 -13.50 -3.46 -12.41
N THR A 314 -14.31 -4.39 -12.94
CA THR A 314 -15.69 -4.16 -13.42
C THR A 314 -16.68 -3.64 -12.37
N GLU A 315 -16.25 -3.42 -11.13
CA GLU A 315 -17.04 -2.72 -10.11
C GLU A 315 -17.08 -1.19 -10.29
N VAL A 316 -16.22 -0.60 -11.15
CA VAL A 316 -16.23 0.84 -11.47
C VAL A 316 -17.27 1.18 -12.54
N PHE A 317 -17.52 0.26 -13.46
CA PHE A 317 -18.52 0.37 -14.53
C PHE A 317 -19.58 -0.73 -14.38
N GLY A 318 -20.47 -0.59 -13.40
CA GLY A 318 -21.70 -1.39 -13.41
C GLY A 318 -22.58 -0.91 -14.56
N GLU A 319 -22.54 -1.58 -15.72
CA GLU A 319 -23.34 -1.39 -16.96
C GLU A 319 -23.49 0.03 -17.57
N ARG A 320 -23.27 1.11 -16.82
CA ARG A 320 -23.46 2.51 -17.23
C ARG A 320 -22.51 3.40 -16.43
N VAL A 321 -21.73 4.21 -17.13
CA VAL A 321 -21.05 5.38 -16.55
C VAL A 321 -21.51 6.62 -17.28
N ARG A 322 -22.15 7.53 -16.51
CA ARG A 322 -22.35 8.92 -16.92
C ARG A 322 -21.15 9.75 -16.46
N LEU A 323 -20.28 10.07 -17.40
CA LEU A 323 -19.27 11.12 -17.27
C LEU A 323 -19.85 12.38 -17.95
N GLY A 324 -20.66 13.14 -17.21
CA GLY A 324 -21.40 14.27 -17.80
C GLY A 324 -22.36 13.82 -18.92
N MET A 325 -22.20 14.39 -20.12
CA MET A 325 -22.99 14.06 -21.31
C MET A 325 -22.54 12.79 -22.06
N LEU A 326 -21.39 12.21 -21.72
CA LEU A 326 -20.88 11.01 -22.39
C LEU A 326 -21.35 9.74 -21.67
N ASP A 327 -22.12 8.94 -22.39
CA ASP A 327 -22.63 7.63 -21.97
C ASP A 327 -21.83 6.53 -22.68
N LEU A 328 -20.99 5.82 -21.92
CA LEU A 328 -20.15 4.73 -22.43
C LEU A 328 -20.67 3.39 -21.88
N LYS A 329 -21.22 2.57 -22.78
CA LYS A 329 -21.74 1.22 -22.51
C LYS A 329 -20.76 0.17 -23.03
N ARG A 330 -20.31 -0.75 -22.17
CA ARG A 330 -19.56 -1.95 -22.58
C ARG A 330 -20.23 -3.19 -22.01
N SER A 331 -20.69 -4.07 -22.89
CA SER A 331 -21.35 -5.34 -22.56
C SER A 331 -20.31 -6.47 -22.54
N GLU A 332 -20.22 -7.25 -21.46
CA GLU A 332 -19.48 -8.52 -21.45
C GLU A 332 -20.46 -9.70 -21.37
N PRO A 333 -20.16 -10.84 -22.03
CA PRO A 333 -20.95 -12.06 -21.91
C PRO A 333 -20.81 -12.66 -20.50
N ALA A 334 -21.88 -13.27 -20.01
CA ALA A 334 -21.90 -13.91 -18.69
C ALA A 334 -20.81 -15.00 -18.56
N PRO A 335 -20.11 -15.09 -17.41
CA PRO A 335 -19.12 -16.15 -17.19
C PRO A 335 -19.79 -17.52 -17.25
N ALA A 336 -19.20 -18.43 -18.03
CA ALA A 336 -19.66 -19.81 -18.15
C ALA A 336 -19.72 -20.47 -16.78
N ARG A 337 -20.87 -21.07 -16.44
CA ARG A 337 -21.05 -21.84 -15.19
C ARG A 337 -20.02 -22.96 -15.16
N GLN A 338 -19.10 -22.91 -14.19
CA GLN A 338 -18.20 -24.03 -13.93
C GLN A 338 -19.03 -25.20 -13.36
N ALA A 339 -19.02 -26.32 -14.07
CA ALA A 339 -19.60 -27.58 -13.60
C ALA A 339 -18.84 -28.06 -12.34
N SER A 340 -19.62 -28.54 -11.38
CA SER A 340 -19.26 -28.97 -10.02
C SER A 340 -18.18 -30.04 -9.95
#